data_AF-A0A9Q0Q7F3-F1
#
_entry.id   AF-A0A9Q0Q7F3-F1
#
_cell.length_a   1.000
_cell.length_b   1.000
_cell.length_c   1.000
_cell.angle_alpha   90.00
_cell.angle_beta   90.00
_cell.angle_gamma   90.00
#
_symmetry.space_group_name_H-M   'P 1'
#
loop_
_entity.id
_entity.type
_entity.pdbx_description
1 polymer ?
#
loop_
_entity_poly.entity_id
_entity_poly.type
_entity_poly.pdbx_seq_one_letter_code
_entity_poly.pdbx_strand_id
1 'polypeptide(L)'
;MSSPITSTSSLPIREQPIQQVGLLKAVEDSYGGVKVDVEEPMDSDVYVPLLRASMSQWRQQGVKGVWIKLPIKLANLVEPTVKEGFRYHHAESDYLMLVYWIPETPDTLPANASHTVGIGAFVINDNREVLVVQEKNGAFRDKDVWKFPTGVANQGEDICTAAIREVKEETDIDTEFVEILAFR
;
A
#
# COMPACT_ATOMS: atom_id res chain seq x y z
N MET A 1 -60.48 54.59 21.48
CA MET A 1 -60.51 53.13 21.66
C MET A 1 -59.68 52.53 20.55
N SER A 2 -58.44 52.12 20.85
CA SER A 2 -57.49 51.57 19.86
C SER A 2 -56.76 50.39 20.48
N SER A 3 -56.77 49.27 19.75
CA SER A 3 -56.30 47.92 20.12
C SER A 3 -54.77 47.74 19.93
N PRO A 4 -54.17 46.64 20.42
CA PRO A 4 -52.79 46.62 20.94
C PRO A 4 -51.69 46.13 19.96
N ILE A 5 -50.45 46.37 20.40
CA ILE A 5 -49.15 46.09 19.77
C ILE A 5 -48.80 44.58 19.88
N THR A 6 -48.43 43.97 18.75
CA THR A 6 -47.96 42.58 18.67
C THR A 6 -46.51 42.44 19.16
N SER A 7 -46.28 41.58 20.14
CA SER A 7 -44.96 41.19 20.65
C SER A 7 -44.25 40.24 19.68
N THR A 8 -43.00 40.54 19.33
CA THR A 8 -42.14 39.67 18.52
C THR A 8 -41.37 38.73 19.46
N SER A 9 -41.63 37.43 19.37
CA SER A 9 -40.89 36.40 20.13
C SER A 9 -39.52 36.15 19.49
N SER A 10 -38.45 36.39 20.22
CA SER A 10 -37.10 35.92 19.88
C SER A 10 -36.98 34.43 20.18
N LEU A 11 -36.68 33.62 19.17
CA LEU A 11 -36.33 32.20 19.33
C LEU A 11 -34.90 32.09 19.88
N PRO A 12 -34.62 31.17 20.82
CA PRO A 12 -33.28 30.98 21.35
C PRO A 12 -32.40 30.30 20.30
N ILE A 13 -31.22 30.87 20.05
CA ILE A 13 -30.13 30.26 19.31
C ILE A 13 -29.67 29.03 20.10
N ARG A 14 -29.86 27.84 19.53
CA ARG A 14 -29.36 26.59 20.09
C ARG A 14 -27.84 26.57 19.90
N GLU A 15 -27.10 26.80 20.98
CA GLU A 15 -25.68 26.46 21.04
C GLU A 15 -25.55 24.94 20.89
N GLN A 16 -25.04 24.50 19.73
CA GLN A 16 -24.63 23.11 19.54
C GLN A 16 -23.36 22.89 20.36
N PRO A 17 -23.30 21.84 21.20
CA PRO A 17 -22.11 21.57 22.00
C PRO A 17 -20.94 21.26 21.06
N ILE A 18 -19.80 21.93 21.28
CA ILE A 18 -18.55 21.64 20.59
C ILE A 18 -18.18 20.20 20.90
N GLN A 19 -18.47 19.30 19.98
CA GLN A 19 -18.06 17.91 20.07
C GLN A 19 -16.53 17.92 20.04
N GLN A 20 -15.91 17.44 21.12
CA GLN A 20 -14.46 17.28 21.21
C GLN A 20 -14.06 16.34 20.07
N VAL A 21 -13.54 16.92 18.98
CA VAL A 21 -13.27 16.16 17.76
C VAL A 21 -12.17 15.18 18.09
N GLY A 22 -12.47 13.89 18.04
CA GLY A 22 -11.47 12.84 18.19
C GLY A 22 -10.41 12.97 17.09
N LEU A 23 -9.21 12.46 17.35
CA LEU A 23 -8.14 12.38 16.35
C LEU A 23 -7.93 10.92 16.00
N LEU A 24 -7.50 10.66 14.76
CA LEU A 24 -7.05 9.34 14.36
C LEU A 24 -5.77 9.00 15.13
N LYS A 25 -5.72 7.77 15.67
CA LYS A 25 -4.51 7.24 16.30
C LYS A 25 -3.45 7.06 15.22
N ALA A 26 -2.27 7.63 15.45
CA ALA A 26 -1.16 7.55 14.51
C ALA A 26 0.16 7.28 15.22
N VAL A 27 1.09 6.67 14.50
CA VAL A 27 2.47 6.40 14.93
C VAL A 27 3.40 7.21 14.04
N GLU A 28 4.33 7.96 14.65
CA GLU A 28 5.34 8.73 13.91
C GLU A 28 6.37 7.79 13.26
N ASP A 29 6.79 8.12 12.04
CA ASP A 29 7.91 7.46 11.38
C ASP A 29 9.24 8.23 11.59
N SER A 30 10.37 7.62 11.20
CA SER A 30 11.70 8.21 11.37
C SER A 30 12.02 9.39 10.43
N TYR A 31 11.10 9.75 9.53
CA TYR A 31 11.28 10.73 8.46
C TYR A 31 10.33 11.94 8.58
N GLY A 32 9.64 12.07 9.71
CA GLY A 32 8.69 13.15 9.98
C GLY A 32 7.34 12.95 9.32
N GLY A 33 6.97 11.71 9.01
CA GLY A 33 5.63 11.30 8.64
C GLY A 33 4.89 10.61 9.79
N VAL A 34 3.63 10.27 9.53
CA VAL A 34 2.76 9.52 10.45
C VAL A 34 2.04 8.40 9.73
N LYS A 35 1.81 7.30 10.43
CA LYS A 35 1.06 6.14 9.94
C LYS A 35 -0.19 5.91 10.78
N VAL A 36 -1.32 5.76 10.12
CA VAL A 36 -2.63 5.45 10.69
C VAL A 36 -3.03 4.05 10.25
N ASP A 37 -3.22 3.16 11.22
CA ASP A 37 -3.83 1.85 10.99
C ASP A 37 -5.31 1.91 11.43
N VAL A 38 -6.24 1.87 10.46
CA VAL A 38 -7.68 1.91 10.75
C VAL A 38 -8.19 0.50 10.99
N GLU A 39 -8.40 0.13 12.25
CA GLU A 39 -8.74 -1.25 12.63
C GLU A 39 -10.25 -1.45 12.85
N GLU A 40 -10.90 -0.43 13.40
CA GLU A 40 -12.30 -0.46 13.82
C GLU A 40 -13.24 -0.02 12.69
N PRO A 41 -14.37 -0.73 12.48
CA PRO A 41 -15.42 -0.29 11.58
C PRO A 41 -15.97 1.09 11.95
N MET A 42 -16.07 1.96 10.95
CA MET A 42 -16.68 3.28 11.10
C MET A 42 -17.35 3.73 9.80
N ASP A 43 -18.38 4.55 9.95
CA ASP A 43 -19.06 5.19 8.83
C ASP A 43 -18.24 6.37 8.29
N SER A 44 -18.38 6.67 7.00
CA SER A 44 -17.69 7.78 6.35
C SER A 44 -18.00 9.13 7.02
N ASP A 45 -19.22 9.30 7.50
CA ASP A 45 -19.70 10.53 8.13
C ASP A 45 -19.03 10.81 9.48
N VAL A 46 -18.51 9.76 10.13
CA VAL A 46 -17.68 9.86 11.34
C VAL A 46 -16.21 9.98 10.96
N TYR A 47 -15.74 9.17 10.02
CA TYR A 47 -14.34 9.12 9.60
C TYR A 47 -13.83 10.44 9.01
N VAL A 48 -14.59 11.06 8.11
CA VAL A 48 -14.13 12.26 7.38
C VAL A 48 -13.87 13.45 8.31
N PRO A 49 -14.75 13.79 9.27
CA PRO A 49 -14.45 14.82 10.27
C PRO A 49 -13.18 14.51 11.09
N LEU A 50 -12.99 13.26 11.52
CA LEU A 50 -11.79 12.83 12.25
C LEU A 50 -10.53 12.99 11.41
N LEU A 51 -10.57 12.57 10.14
CA LEU A 51 -9.46 12.71 9.20
C LEU A 51 -9.10 14.18 8.99
N ARG A 52 -10.08 15.05 8.73
CA ARG A 52 -9.86 16.49 8.55
C ARG A 52 -9.26 17.18 9.77
N ALA A 53 -9.74 16.84 10.96
CA ALA A 53 -9.19 17.35 12.21
C ALA A 53 -7.74 16.87 12.42
N SER A 54 -7.48 15.59 12.17
CA SER A 54 -6.14 15.01 12.26
C SER A 54 -5.16 15.64 11.28
N MET A 55 -5.56 15.81 10.02
CA MET A 55 -4.76 16.50 9.00
C MET A 55 -4.44 17.94 9.38
N SER A 56 -5.40 18.65 9.97
CA SER A 56 -5.19 20.04 10.43
C SER A 56 -4.15 20.11 11.55
N GLN A 57 -4.17 19.16 12.48
CA GLN A 57 -3.17 19.05 13.55
C GLN A 57 -1.79 18.66 13.01
N TRP A 58 -1.71 17.63 12.18
CA TRP A 58 -0.44 17.18 11.59
C TRP A 58 0.24 18.28 10.77
N ARG A 59 -0.55 19.10 10.06
CA ARG A 59 -0.04 20.29 9.37
C ARG A 59 0.58 21.31 10.33
N GLN A 60 -0.02 21.55 11.50
CA GLN A 60 0.54 22.45 12.52
C GLN A 60 1.78 21.88 13.20
N GLN A 61 1.87 20.55 13.32
CA GLN A 61 3.02 19.84 13.88
C GLN A 61 4.19 19.71 12.91
N GLY A 62 4.02 20.12 11.64
CA GLY A 62 5.07 20.00 10.62
C GLY A 62 5.27 18.57 10.10
N VAL A 63 4.27 17.70 10.27
CA VAL A 63 4.24 16.36 9.66
C VAL A 63 4.28 16.53 8.14
N LYS A 64 5.06 15.67 7.48
CA LYS A 64 5.25 15.70 6.03
C LYS A 64 4.38 14.68 5.32
N GLY A 65 4.63 13.40 5.57
CA GLY A 65 3.92 12.28 4.95
C GLY A 65 2.86 11.70 5.86
N VAL A 66 1.67 11.44 5.34
CA VAL A 66 0.61 10.72 6.04
C VAL A 66 0.32 9.42 5.31
N TRP A 67 0.38 8.32 6.03
CA TRP A 67 0.10 6.98 5.53
C TRP A 67 -1.17 6.46 6.20
N ILE A 68 -2.14 6.00 5.41
CA ILE A 68 -3.38 5.40 5.92
C ILE A 68 -3.50 3.98 5.38
N LYS A 69 -3.46 3.01 6.30
CA LYS A 69 -3.74 1.61 6.02
C LYS A 69 -5.23 1.36 6.23
N LEU A 70 -5.93 0.99 5.16
CA LEU A 70 -7.33 0.59 5.20
C LEU A 70 -7.44 -0.92 4.92
N PRO A 71 -7.82 -1.75 5.92
CA PRO A 71 -8.16 -3.13 5.68
C PRO A 71 -9.31 -3.27 4.67
N ILE A 72 -9.35 -4.38 3.93
CA ILE A 72 -10.36 -4.64 2.89
C ILE A 72 -11.80 -4.56 3.42
N LYS A 73 -12.02 -4.93 4.70
CA LYS A 73 -13.32 -4.81 5.38
C LYS A 73 -13.81 -3.37 5.55
N LEU A 74 -12.92 -2.38 5.41
CA LEU A 74 -13.19 -0.94 5.51
C LEU A 74 -13.11 -0.25 4.13
N ALA A 75 -13.40 -0.98 3.05
CA ALA A 75 -13.42 -0.43 1.70
C ALA A 75 -14.37 0.77 1.53
N ASN A 76 -15.40 0.89 2.39
CA ASN A 76 -16.30 2.05 2.45
C ASN A 76 -15.57 3.37 2.75
N LEU A 77 -14.36 3.33 3.33
CA LEU A 77 -13.56 4.51 3.65
C LEU A 77 -12.59 4.92 2.54
N VAL A 78 -12.43 4.11 1.49
CA VAL A 78 -11.48 4.39 0.40
C VAL A 78 -11.88 5.64 -0.38
N GLU A 79 -13.10 5.70 -0.91
CA GLU A 79 -13.59 6.86 -1.67
C GLU A 79 -13.55 8.15 -0.82
N PRO A 80 -14.05 8.18 0.44
CA PRO A 80 -13.91 9.33 1.31
C PRO A 80 -12.45 9.78 1.51
N THR A 81 -11.52 8.86 1.70
CA THR A 81 -10.10 9.19 1.90
C THR A 81 -9.49 9.82 0.64
N VAL A 82 -9.81 9.28 -0.54
CA VAL A 82 -9.36 9.84 -1.83
C VAL A 82 -9.93 11.24 -2.07
N LYS A 83 -11.20 11.49 -1.68
CA LYS A 83 -11.81 12.83 -1.78
C LYS A 83 -11.13 13.88 -0.89
N GLU A 84 -10.48 13.47 0.19
CA GLU A 84 -9.64 14.34 1.02
C GLU A 84 -8.23 14.54 0.43
N GLY A 85 -7.96 14.02 -0.77
CA GLY A 85 -6.74 14.26 -1.55
C GLY A 85 -5.65 13.19 -1.38
N PHE A 86 -5.94 12.09 -0.69
CA PHE A 86 -5.01 10.96 -0.61
C PHE A 86 -4.94 10.23 -1.96
N ARG A 87 -3.74 9.75 -2.29
CA ARG A 87 -3.48 8.90 -3.46
C ARG A 87 -3.14 7.48 -3.04
N TYR A 88 -3.41 6.52 -3.91
CA TYR A 88 -2.97 5.14 -3.68
C TYR A 88 -1.46 5.04 -3.72
N HIS A 89 -0.91 4.21 -2.85
CA HIS A 89 0.51 3.85 -2.87
C HIS A 89 0.68 2.39 -3.26
N HIS A 90 0.17 1.45 -2.46
CA HIS A 90 0.22 0.03 -2.77
C HIS A 90 -1.00 -0.67 -2.17
N ALA A 91 -1.25 -1.90 -2.60
CA ALA A 91 -2.28 -2.76 -2.04
C ALA A 91 -1.67 -4.13 -1.81
N GLU A 92 -2.13 -4.77 -0.74
CA GLU A 92 -1.97 -6.20 -0.52
C GLU A 92 -3.34 -6.86 -0.66
N SER A 93 -3.38 -8.19 -0.57
CA SER A 93 -4.65 -8.93 -0.69
C SER A 93 -5.71 -8.51 0.34
N ASP A 94 -5.30 -8.00 1.50
CA ASP A 94 -6.16 -7.70 2.64
C ASP A 94 -6.21 -6.21 3.05
N TYR A 95 -5.44 -5.32 2.40
CA TYR A 95 -5.49 -3.89 2.68
C TYR A 95 -5.05 -3.00 1.51
N LEU A 96 -5.47 -1.74 1.56
CA LEU A 96 -5.00 -0.66 0.70
C LEU A 96 -4.19 0.36 1.52
N MET A 97 -3.02 0.76 1.03
CA MET A 97 -2.23 1.85 1.59
C MET A 97 -2.44 3.12 0.76
N LEU A 98 -2.88 4.18 1.42
CA LEU A 98 -3.02 5.51 0.83
C LEU A 98 -2.02 6.47 1.46
N VAL A 99 -1.59 7.47 0.69
CA VAL A 99 -0.64 8.49 1.14
C VAL A 99 -1.07 9.90 0.80
N TYR A 100 -0.65 10.86 1.63
CA TYR A 100 -0.77 12.29 1.40
C TYR A 100 0.54 12.99 1.79
N TRP A 101 1.02 13.88 0.93
CA TRP A 101 2.15 14.76 1.23
C TRP A 101 1.64 16.15 1.60
N ILE A 102 1.81 16.54 2.87
CA ILE A 102 1.29 17.79 3.44
C ILE A 102 2.00 19.05 2.91
N PRO A 103 3.35 19.10 2.82
CA PRO A 103 4.06 20.30 2.40
C PRO A 103 3.86 20.61 0.91
N GLU A 104 4.03 21.88 0.56
CA GLU A 104 4.11 22.33 -0.85
C GLU A 104 5.49 22.06 -1.49
N THR A 105 6.44 21.53 -0.71
CA THR A 105 7.75 21.09 -1.22
C THR A 105 7.60 19.84 -2.09
N PRO A 106 8.60 19.50 -2.93
CA PRO A 106 8.59 18.25 -3.66
C PRO A 106 8.25 17.05 -2.76
N ASP A 107 7.39 16.18 -3.25
CA ASP A 107 6.99 14.95 -2.57
C ASP A 107 8.20 14.01 -2.52
N THR A 108 8.57 13.59 -1.30
CA THR A 108 9.72 12.70 -1.05
C THR A 108 9.29 11.34 -0.53
N LEU A 109 7.98 11.03 -0.55
CA LEU A 109 7.51 9.68 -0.27
C LEU A 109 8.11 8.72 -1.30
N PRO A 110 8.60 7.55 -0.88
CA PRO A 110 9.13 6.57 -1.81
C PRO A 110 8.03 6.16 -2.81
N ALA A 111 8.43 5.88 -4.05
CA ALA A 111 7.53 5.25 -5.00
C ALA A 111 7.20 3.82 -4.53
N ASN A 112 6.05 3.31 -4.96
CA ASN A 112 5.68 1.92 -4.74
C ASN A 112 6.56 0.96 -5.56
N ALA A 113 6.49 -0.33 -5.21
CA ALA A 113 7.19 -1.39 -5.95
C ALA A 113 6.79 -1.34 -7.43
N SER A 114 7.77 -1.10 -8.29
CA SER A 114 7.57 -0.85 -9.73
C SER A 114 8.12 -1.95 -10.62
N HIS A 115 8.89 -2.88 -10.06
CA HIS A 115 9.58 -3.92 -10.80
C HIS A 115 9.15 -5.30 -10.30
N THR A 116 8.97 -6.22 -11.24
CA THR A 116 8.96 -7.65 -10.98
C THR A 116 10.40 -8.14 -11.05
N VAL A 117 10.83 -8.91 -10.05
CA VAL A 117 12.17 -9.51 -10.03
C VAL A 117 12.08 -10.91 -10.64
N GLY A 118 12.56 -11.03 -11.88
CA GLY A 118 12.68 -12.32 -12.56
C GLY A 118 14.02 -12.99 -12.26
N ILE A 119 14.01 -14.31 -12.15
CA ILE A 119 15.18 -15.14 -11.90
C ILE A 119 15.38 -16.10 -13.07
N GLY A 120 16.63 -16.32 -13.45
CA GLY A 120 17.05 -17.41 -14.34
C GLY A 120 18.18 -18.19 -13.71
N ALA A 121 18.06 -19.51 -13.64
CA ALA A 121 19.01 -20.37 -12.96
C ALA A 121 19.95 -21.07 -13.95
N PHE A 122 21.24 -20.74 -13.89
CA PHE A 122 22.27 -21.45 -14.63
C PHE A 122 22.81 -22.59 -13.76
N VAL A 123 22.35 -23.81 -14.00
CA VAL A 123 22.74 -24.99 -13.22
C VAL A 123 23.66 -25.87 -14.05
N ILE A 124 24.84 -26.17 -13.51
CA ILE A 124 25.86 -26.99 -14.17
C ILE A 124 26.19 -28.22 -13.31
N ASN A 125 26.45 -29.36 -13.96
CA ASN A 125 26.93 -30.57 -13.29
C ASN A 125 28.45 -30.76 -13.44
N ASP A 126 29.01 -31.80 -12.80
CA ASP A 126 30.44 -32.12 -12.86
C ASP A 126 30.96 -32.45 -14.28
N ASN A 127 30.06 -32.85 -15.18
CA ASN A 127 30.37 -33.14 -16.58
C ASN A 127 30.33 -31.88 -17.47
N ARG A 128 30.09 -30.70 -16.91
CA ARG A 128 29.90 -29.42 -17.62
C ARG A 128 28.68 -29.37 -18.53
N GLU A 129 27.64 -30.12 -18.17
CA GLU A 129 26.34 -30.05 -18.83
C GLU A 129 25.44 -29.05 -18.09
N VAL A 130 24.54 -28.39 -18.82
CA VAL A 130 23.67 -27.35 -18.28
C VAL A 130 22.23 -27.83 -18.25
N LEU A 131 21.54 -27.62 -17.12
CA LEU A 131 20.13 -27.91 -16.98
C LEU A 131 19.30 -26.94 -17.82
N VAL A 132 18.40 -27.50 -18.63
CA VAL A 132 17.46 -26.75 -19.46
C VAL A 132 16.08 -27.37 -19.41
N VAL A 133 15.05 -26.55 -19.63
CA VAL A 133 13.64 -26.94 -19.63
C VAL A 133 12.96 -26.51 -20.93
N GLN A 134 11.87 -27.20 -21.26
CA GLN A 134 10.90 -26.78 -22.27
C GLN A 134 9.55 -26.54 -21.60
N GLU A 135 8.96 -25.37 -21.84
CA GLU A 135 7.67 -25.04 -21.26
C GLU A 135 6.54 -25.85 -21.91
N LYS A 136 5.67 -26.45 -21.08
CA LYS A 136 4.46 -27.12 -21.55
C LYS A 136 3.35 -26.16 -21.97
N ASN A 137 3.43 -24.90 -21.56
CA ASN A 137 2.43 -23.85 -21.77
C ASN A 137 3.12 -22.50 -21.98
N GLY A 138 2.43 -21.52 -22.55
CA GLY A 138 2.98 -20.17 -22.75
C GLY A 138 3.56 -19.95 -24.14
N ALA A 139 4.39 -18.93 -24.28
CA ALA A 139 4.84 -18.42 -25.58
C ALA A 139 5.78 -19.39 -26.32
N PHE A 140 6.45 -20.30 -25.62
CA PHE A 140 7.41 -21.25 -26.18
C PHE A 140 6.88 -22.68 -26.33
N ARG A 141 5.61 -22.91 -26.01
CA ARG A 141 4.97 -24.21 -26.19
C ARG A 141 5.07 -24.68 -27.64
N ASP A 142 5.46 -25.94 -27.84
CA ASP A 142 5.59 -26.60 -29.15
C ASP A 142 6.59 -25.93 -30.11
N LYS A 143 7.50 -25.07 -29.60
CA LYS A 143 8.53 -24.38 -30.41
C LYS A 143 9.92 -25.00 -30.34
N ASP A 144 10.08 -26.10 -29.62
CA ASP A 144 11.35 -26.78 -29.38
C ASP A 144 12.46 -25.85 -28.83
N VAL A 145 12.07 -24.87 -28.01
CA VAL A 145 12.99 -23.91 -27.40
C VAL A 145 13.38 -24.40 -26.02
N TRP A 146 14.67 -24.68 -25.85
CA TRP A 146 15.29 -24.97 -24.56
C TRP A 146 15.77 -23.67 -23.90
N LYS A 147 15.38 -23.47 -22.64
CA LYS A 147 15.81 -22.32 -21.84
C LYS A 147 16.30 -22.78 -20.47
N PHE A 148 16.96 -21.89 -19.75
CA PHE A 148 17.22 -22.11 -18.32
C PHE A 148 15.90 -22.16 -17.53
N PRO A 149 15.87 -22.86 -16.38
CA PRO A 149 14.79 -22.69 -15.43
C PRO A 149 14.64 -21.22 -15.04
N THR A 150 13.42 -20.72 -15.00
CA THR A 150 13.15 -19.30 -14.73
C THR A 150 11.87 -19.13 -13.96
N GLY A 151 11.81 -18.13 -13.08
CA GLY A 151 10.56 -17.68 -12.51
C GLY A 151 10.65 -16.30 -11.89
N VAL A 152 9.78 -16.03 -10.93
CA VAL A 152 9.64 -14.70 -10.32
C VAL A 152 9.87 -14.83 -8.82
N ALA A 153 10.70 -13.97 -8.25
CA ALA A 153 10.85 -13.89 -6.81
C ALA A 153 9.57 -13.34 -6.18
N ASN A 154 9.08 -14.01 -5.14
CA ASN A 154 7.93 -13.53 -4.38
C ASN A 154 8.29 -12.29 -3.55
N GLN A 155 7.29 -11.53 -3.14
CA GLN A 155 7.51 -10.38 -2.25
C GLN A 155 8.12 -10.85 -0.92
N GLY A 156 9.25 -10.26 -0.55
CA GLY A 156 10.00 -10.63 0.66
C GLY A 156 10.84 -11.90 0.51
N GLU A 157 10.90 -12.53 -0.67
CA GLU A 157 11.75 -13.68 -0.95
C GLU A 157 13.14 -13.24 -1.41
N ASP A 158 14.18 -13.86 -0.85
CA ASP A 158 15.56 -13.65 -1.30
C ASP A 158 15.78 -14.24 -2.71
N ILE A 159 16.54 -13.52 -3.54
CA ILE A 159 16.91 -13.91 -4.91
C ILE A 159 17.49 -15.33 -4.97
N CYS A 160 18.36 -15.67 -4.01
CA CYS A 160 19.00 -16.98 -3.92
C CYS A 160 17.99 -18.10 -3.64
N THR A 161 17.06 -17.84 -2.71
CA THR A 161 15.98 -18.76 -2.33
C THR A 161 15.03 -18.97 -3.50
N ALA A 162 14.65 -17.89 -4.18
CA ALA A 162 13.82 -17.97 -5.39
C ALA A 162 14.49 -18.82 -6.47
N ALA A 163 15.78 -18.62 -6.74
CA ALA A 163 16.51 -19.42 -7.73
C ALA A 163 16.46 -20.93 -7.44
N ILE A 164 16.71 -21.32 -6.19
CA ILE A 164 16.68 -22.73 -5.76
C ILE A 164 15.25 -23.30 -5.87
N ARG A 165 14.24 -22.54 -5.39
CA ARG A 165 12.83 -22.94 -5.44
C ARG A 165 12.37 -23.17 -6.87
N GLU A 166 12.64 -22.24 -7.78
CA GLU A 166 12.20 -22.33 -9.18
C GLU A 166 12.79 -23.56 -9.89
N VAL A 167 14.07 -23.86 -9.67
CA VAL A 167 14.68 -25.10 -10.21
C VAL A 167 13.98 -26.33 -9.65
N LYS A 168 13.69 -26.35 -8.35
CA LYS A 168 13.02 -27.48 -7.70
C LYS A 168 11.59 -27.66 -8.22
N GLU A 169 10.84 -26.58 -8.37
CA GLU A 169 9.45 -26.62 -8.86
C GLU A 169 9.35 -27.08 -10.32
N GLU A 170 10.27 -26.65 -11.18
CA GLU A 170 10.24 -27.01 -12.60
C GLU A 170 10.83 -28.39 -12.91
N THR A 171 11.81 -28.84 -12.13
CA THR A 171 12.63 -30.02 -12.46
C THR A 171 12.73 -31.10 -11.39
N ASP A 172 12.27 -30.82 -10.16
CA ASP A 172 12.43 -31.65 -8.97
C ASP A 172 13.90 -31.91 -8.55
N ILE A 173 14.84 -31.11 -9.06
CA ILE A 173 16.27 -31.20 -8.72
C ILE A 173 16.60 -30.25 -7.58
N ASP A 174 17.29 -30.76 -6.55
CA ASP A 174 17.84 -29.95 -5.47
C ASP A 174 19.16 -29.30 -5.91
N THR A 175 19.31 -28.00 -5.64
CA THR A 175 20.48 -27.21 -6.04
C THR A 175 20.98 -26.34 -4.89
N GLU A 176 22.24 -25.88 -5.01
CA GLU A 176 22.84 -24.92 -4.11
C GLU A 176 23.13 -23.62 -4.88
N PHE A 177 22.79 -22.48 -4.28
CA PHE A 177 23.13 -21.18 -4.85
C PHE A 177 24.62 -20.91 -4.68
N VAL A 178 25.27 -20.48 -5.76
CA VAL A 178 26.71 -20.12 -5.75
C VAL A 178 26.89 -18.61 -5.83
N GLU A 179 26.47 -17.99 -6.93
CA GLU A 179 26.68 -16.56 -7.17
C GLU A 179 25.68 -15.96 -8.18
N ILE A 180 25.59 -14.63 -8.20
CA ILE A 180 24.88 -13.89 -9.25
C ILE A 180 25.87 -13.56 -10.36
N LEU A 181 25.63 -14.11 -11.56
CA LEU A 181 26.46 -13.85 -12.73
C LEU A 181 26.15 -12.50 -13.39
N ALA A 182 24.87 -12.11 -13.45
CA ALA A 182 24.40 -10.87 -14.09
C ALA A 182 22.99 -10.46 -13.63
N PHE A 183 22.65 -9.19 -13.81
CA PHE A 183 21.30 -8.62 -13.67
C PHE A 183 21.07 -7.54 -14.75
N ARG A 184 19.82 -7.23 -15.07
CA ARG A 184 19.44 -6.23 -16.08
C ARG A 184 18.10 -5.57 -15.77
#